data_AF-A0A925MAH5-F1
#
_entry.id   AF-A0A925MAH5-F1
#
_cell.length_a   1.000
_cell.length_b   1.000
_cell.length_c   1.000
_cell.angle_alpha   90.00
_cell.angle_beta   90.00
_cell.angle_gamma   90.00
#
_symmetry.space_group_name_H-M   'P 1'
#
loop_
_entity.id
_entity.type
_entity.pdbx_description
1 polymer ?
#
loop_
_entity_poly.entity_id
_entity_poly.type
_entity_poly.pdbx_seq_one_letter_code
_entity_poly.pdbx_strand_id
1 'polypeptide(L)'
;MSQPRIWIVAVVVAVAFAPGSARADSKNEIRAVTFDEDGGTTRIHVRGAQTPTFTVYKLERPSRVVIDVPQARLSEALRGHESAQLLSTNTWAVSTIAAQQLDDNGEVVRVIVTLARPGRYDVKTDGNALVVMVTARDAAPRTASPEAL
;
A
#
# COMPACT_ATOMS: atom_id res chain seq x y z
N MET A 1 -43.47 34.45 58.44
CA MET A 1 -43.25 33.06 57.99
C MET A 1 -42.97 33.09 56.49
N SER A 2 -41.73 32.77 56.11
CA SER A 2 -41.14 33.00 54.78
C SER A 2 -41.43 31.84 53.83
N GLN A 3 -41.78 32.12 52.59
CA GLN A 3 -41.92 31.15 51.49
C GLN A 3 -40.60 31.11 50.69
N PRO A 4 -39.95 29.94 50.49
CA PRO A 4 -38.77 29.87 49.64
C PRO A 4 -39.17 29.65 48.17
N ARG A 5 -38.77 30.59 47.30
CA ARG A 5 -38.86 30.48 45.84
C ARG A 5 -37.69 29.62 45.36
N ILE A 6 -37.98 28.39 44.95
CA ILE A 6 -36.99 27.49 44.35
C ILE A 6 -36.89 27.85 42.86
N TRP A 7 -35.73 28.33 42.42
CA TRP A 7 -35.38 28.49 41.01
C TRP A 7 -34.53 27.29 40.60
N ILE A 8 -35.01 26.49 39.66
CA ILE A 8 -34.25 25.40 39.04
C ILE A 8 -33.48 26.01 37.85
N VAL A 9 -32.17 26.13 37.97
CA VAL A 9 -31.28 26.46 36.85
C VAL A 9 -30.94 25.14 36.15
N ALA A 10 -31.51 24.93 34.96
CA ALA A 10 -31.13 23.83 34.09
C ALA A 10 -29.83 24.19 33.36
N VAL A 11 -28.72 23.53 33.70
CA VAL A 11 -27.46 23.64 32.96
C VAL A 11 -27.51 22.66 31.79
N VAL A 12 -27.67 23.18 30.58
CA VAL A 12 -27.53 22.41 29.34
C VAL A 12 -26.05 22.37 28.98
N VAL A 13 -25.39 21.23 29.19
CA VAL A 13 -24.04 20.98 28.66
C VAL A 13 -24.20 20.53 27.21
N ALA A 14 -23.97 21.46 26.27
CA ALA A 14 -23.85 21.14 24.87
C ALA A 14 -22.48 20.51 24.60
N VAL A 15 -22.42 19.19 24.45
CA VAL A 15 -21.22 18.50 23.94
C VAL A 15 -21.15 18.78 22.43
N ALA A 16 -20.32 19.74 22.05
CA ALA A 16 -19.99 19.99 20.66
C ALA A 16 -19.10 18.84 20.15
N PHE A 17 -19.70 17.86 19.47
CA PHE A 17 -18.96 16.97 18.59
C PHE A 17 -18.46 17.80 17.40
N ALA A 18 -17.20 18.23 17.46
CA ALA A 18 -16.54 18.77 16.28
C ALA A 18 -16.45 17.64 15.24
N PRO A 19 -16.99 17.80 14.01
CA PRO A 19 -16.76 16.84 12.95
C PRO A 19 -15.25 16.80 12.70
N GLY A 20 -14.65 15.61 12.85
CA GLY A 20 -13.24 15.40 12.52
C GLY A 20 -13.01 15.87 11.10
N SER A 21 -12.01 16.73 10.92
CA SER A 21 -11.64 17.27 9.62
C SER A 21 -11.45 16.12 8.63
N ALA A 22 -12.42 15.91 7.75
CA ALA A 22 -12.21 15.15 6.54
C ALA A 22 -11.08 15.89 5.81
N ARG A 23 -9.87 15.31 5.81
CA ARG A 23 -8.74 15.85 5.07
C ARG A 23 -9.21 15.98 3.62
N ALA A 24 -9.32 17.23 3.18
CA ALA A 24 -9.65 17.58 1.82
C ALA A 24 -8.79 16.76 0.86
N ASP A 25 -9.45 15.98 0.00
CA ASP A 25 -9.10 15.56 -1.36
C ASP A 25 -7.60 15.58 -1.73
N SER A 26 -6.76 15.06 -0.85
CA SER A 26 -5.30 15.08 -1.01
C SER A 26 -4.94 13.72 -1.56
N LYS A 27 -4.70 13.68 -2.87
CA LYS A 27 -4.25 12.48 -3.56
C LYS A 27 -3.10 11.82 -2.81
N ASN A 28 -3.16 10.51 -2.64
CA ASN A 28 -2.15 9.75 -1.92
C ASN A 28 -0.83 9.76 -2.69
N GLU A 29 0.23 10.23 -2.05
CA GLU A 29 1.54 10.25 -2.66
C GLU A 29 2.31 8.98 -2.30
N ILE A 30 2.65 8.17 -3.31
CA ILE A 30 3.49 6.98 -3.15
C ILE A 30 4.94 7.43 -3.07
N ARG A 31 5.56 7.21 -1.91
CA ARG A 31 6.88 7.76 -1.55
C ARG A 31 8.01 6.75 -1.65
N ALA A 32 7.70 5.46 -1.49
CA ALA A 32 8.69 4.41 -1.61
C ALA A 32 8.05 3.11 -2.11
N VAL A 33 8.82 2.37 -2.91
CA VAL A 33 8.57 0.97 -3.24
C VAL A 33 9.82 0.20 -2.85
N THR A 34 9.69 -0.68 -1.86
CA THR A 34 10.80 -1.51 -1.34
C THR A 34 10.36 -2.96 -1.26
N PHE A 35 11.30 -3.88 -1.10
CA PHE A 35 11.00 -5.28 -0.91
C PHE A 35 12.02 -5.96 0.01
N ASP A 36 11.60 -7.06 0.61
CA ASP A 36 12.41 -8.03 1.33
C ASP A 36 12.02 -9.45 0.88
N GLU A 37 12.93 -10.40 1.07
CA GLU A 37 12.69 -11.82 0.82
C GLU A 37 12.98 -12.60 2.10
N ASP A 38 12.07 -13.52 2.45
CA ASP A 38 12.26 -14.50 3.51
C ASP A 38 11.66 -15.85 3.09
N GLY A 39 12.47 -16.91 3.13
CA GLY A 39 12.01 -18.29 2.91
C GLY A 39 11.27 -18.53 1.58
N GLY A 40 11.64 -17.85 0.50
CA GLY A 40 10.96 -17.96 -0.81
C GLY A 40 9.64 -17.17 -0.89
N THR A 41 9.37 -16.32 0.09
CA THR A 41 8.32 -15.31 0.07
C THR A 41 8.93 -13.94 -0.11
N THR A 42 8.52 -13.23 -1.17
CA THR A 42 8.87 -11.83 -1.39
C THR A 42 7.78 -10.96 -0.79
N ARG A 43 8.15 -10.05 0.10
CA ARG A 43 7.26 -9.01 0.64
C ARG A 43 7.62 -7.68 0.01
N ILE A 44 6.62 -7.01 -0.55
CA ILE A 44 6.76 -5.73 -1.23
C ILE A 44 5.98 -4.70 -0.42
N HIS A 45 6.64 -3.58 -0.13
CA HIS A 45 6.08 -2.45 0.60
C HIS A 45 5.97 -1.24 -0.30
N VAL A 46 4.75 -0.80 -0.56
CA VAL A 46 4.45 0.42 -1.32
C VAL A 46 3.93 1.44 -0.31
N ARG A 47 4.78 2.39 0.10
CA ARG A 47 4.47 3.37 1.15
C ARG A 47 3.81 4.61 0.57
N GLY A 48 2.59 4.91 1.02
CA GLY A 48 1.87 6.13 0.72
C GLY A 48 1.98 7.19 1.81
N ALA A 49 1.50 8.40 1.53
CA ALA A 49 1.26 9.43 2.54
C ALA A 49 0.01 9.13 3.40
N GLN A 50 -0.91 8.34 2.85
CA GLN A 50 -2.18 7.93 3.45
C GLN A 50 -2.42 6.44 3.21
N THR A 51 -3.37 5.85 3.94
CA THR A 51 -3.82 4.46 3.70
C THR A 51 -4.42 4.34 2.29
N PRO A 52 -3.84 3.52 1.40
CA PRO A 52 -4.32 3.39 0.05
C PRO A 52 -5.59 2.53 -0.02
N THR A 53 -6.54 2.93 -0.86
CA THR A 53 -7.52 2.00 -1.43
C THR A 53 -6.91 1.36 -2.68
N PHE A 54 -7.32 0.15 -3.04
CA PHE A 54 -6.74 -0.52 -4.19
C PHE A 54 -7.69 -1.55 -4.81
N THR A 55 -7.47 -1.85 -6.08
CA THR A 55 -8.00 -3.04 -6.74
C THR A 55 -6.86 -3.93 -7.18
N VAL A 56 -7.03 -5.24 -7.06
CA VAL A 56 -6.00 -6.23 -7.44
C VAL A 56 -6.57 -7.22 -8.43
N TYR A 57 -5.79 -7.55 -9.46
CA TYR A 57 -6.10 -8.60 -10.41
C TYR A 57 -4.83 -9.29 -10.90
N LYS A 58 -4.98 -10.51 -11.42
CA LYS A 58 -3.87 -11.30 -11.95
C LYS A 58 -3.98 -11.42 -13.45
N LEU A 59 -2.87 -11.16 -14.15
CA LEU A 59 -2.71 -11.46 -15.57
C LEU A 59 -1.86 -12.71 -15.73
N GLU A 60 -2.15 -13.50 -16.75
CA GLU A 60 -1.37 -14.68 -17.12
C GLU A 60 -0.58 -14.40 -18.41
N ARG A 61 0.53 -15.11 -18.62
CA ARG A 61 1.39 -15.06 -19.83
C ARG A 61 1.95 -13.66 -20.18
N PRO A 62 2.95 -13.12 -19.44
CA PRO A 62 3.55 -13.67 -18.24
C PRO A 62 2.70 -13.40 -16.98
N SER A 63 2.89 -14.23 -15.94
CA SER A 63 2.15 -14.11 -14.68
C SER A 63 2.50 -12.81 -13.97
N ARG A 64 1.51 -11.94 -13.80
CA ARG A 64 1.65 -10.61 -13.17
C ARG A 64 0.52 -10.38 -12.19
N VAL A 65 0.85 -9.89 -11.00
CA VAL A 65 -0.14 -9.32 -10.09
C VAL A 65 -0.14 -7.82 -10.32
N VAL A 66 -1.29 -7.27 -10.67
CA VAL A 66 -1.46 -5.85 -10.94
C VAL A 66 -2.32 -5.26 -9.84
N ILE A 67 -1.84 -4.18 -9.24
CA ILE A 67 -2.53 -3.44 -8.20
C ILE A 67 -2.70 -2.01 -8.68
N ASP A 68 -3.95 -1.57 -8.80
CA ASP A 68 -4.26 -0.18 -9.14
C ASP A 68 -4.65 0.57 -7.87
N VAL A 69 -3.97 1.69 -7.62
CA VAL A 69 -4.18 2.59 -6.50
C VAL A 69 -4.78 3.89 -7.05
N PRO A 70 -6.10 4.09 -6.95
CA PRO A 70 -6.75 5.30 -7.44
C PRO A 70 -6.43 6.51 -6.56
N GLN A 71 -6.60 7.71 -7.11
CA GLN A 71 -6.31 8.97 -6.42
C GLN A 71 -4.90 9.00 -5.83
N ALA A 72 -3.93 8.45 -6.55
CA ALA A 72 -2.55 8.36 -6.12
C ALA A 72 -1.59 8.82 -7.20
N ARG A 73 -0.45 9.35 -6.78
CA ARG A 73 0.65 9.79 -7.66
C ARG A 73 1.97 9.28 -7.15
N LEU A 74 2.94 9.06 -8.04
CA LEU A 74 4.30 8.79 -7.62
C LEU A 74 4.94 10.07 -7.10
N SER A 75 5.71 9.98 -6.01
CA SER A 75 6.56 11.09 -5.57
C SER A 75 7.62 11.38 -6.63
N GLU A 76 8.15 12.61 -6.62
CA GLU A 76 9.20 13.01 -7.56
C GLU A 76 10.44 12.11 -7.46
N ALA A 77 10.77 11.63 -6.25
CA ALA A 77 11.89 10.72 -6.03
C ALA A 77 11.72 9.35 -6.70
N LEU A 78 10.47 8.94 -7.01
CA LEU A 78 10.17 7.69 -7.69
C LEU A 78 9.90 7.88 -9.19
N ARG A 79 9.59 9.10 -9.64
CA ARG A 79 9.40 9.39 -11.07
C ARG A 79 10.77 9.42 -11.75
N GLY A 80 11.09 8.36 -12.47
CA GLY A 80 12.14 8.41 -13.49
C GLY A 80 11.68 9.24 -14.70
N HIS A 81 12.42 9.14 -15.81
CA HIS A 81 12.11 9.86 -17.06
C HIS A 81 10.75 9.53 -17.69
N GLU A 82 10.07 8.46 -17.25
CA GLU A 82 8.80 7.97 -17.84
C GLU A 82 7.65 7.90 -16.83
N SER A 83 7.65 8.71 -15.77
CA SER A 83 6.62 8.67 -14.71
C SER A 83 6.44 7.27 -14.10
N ALA A 84 7.54 6.51 -14.07
CA ALA A 84 7.59 5.13 -13.64
C ALA A 84 8.86 4.85 -12.85
N GLN A 85 8.75 3.91 -11.92
CA GLN A 85 9.86 3.27 -11.22
C GLN A 85 9.90 1.79 -11.61
N LEU A 86 11.10 1.28 -11.92
CA LEU A 86 11.33 -0.14 -12.19
C LEU A 86 12.40 -0.68 -11.25
N LEU A 87 12.12 -1.82 -10.61
CA LEU A 87 13.00 -2.46 -9.64
C LEU A 87 13.18 -3.94 -9.99
N SER A 88 14.41 -4.31 -10.35
CA SER A 88 14.82 -5.71 -10.55
C SER A 88 15.07 -6.36 -9.20
N THR A 89 14.14 -7.21 -8.77
CA THR A 89 14.22 -7.83 -7.44
C THR A 89 15.07 -9.09 -7.46
N ASN A 90 14.99 -9.88 -8.54
CA ASN A 90 15.65 -11.18 -8.70
C ASN A 90 15.48 -12.10 -7.49
N THR A 91 14.32 -12.02 -6.84
CA THR A 91 13.93 -12.91 -5.73
C THR A 91 13.43 -14.24 -6.26
N TRP A 92 13.31 -15.24 -5.40
CA TRP A 92 12.81 -16.56 -5.81
C TRP A 92 11.39 -16.50 -6.40
N ALA A 93 10.52 -15.66 -5.84
CA ALA A 93 9.12 -15.57 -6.23
C ALA A 93 8.82 -14.44 -7.22
N VAL A 94 9.57 -13.33 -7.19
CA VAL A 94 9.33 -12.12 -7.98
C VAL A 94 10.54 -11.79 -8.82
N SER A 95 10.32 -11.49 -10.09
CA SER A 95 11.36 -11.04 -11.02
C SER A 95 11.53 -9.53 -10.92
N THR A 96 10.44 -8.79 -11.10
CA THR A 96 10.47 -7.34 -11.23
C THR A 96 9.24 -6.69 -10.58
N ILE A 97 9.43 -5.49 -10.05
CA ILE A 97 8.36 -4.62 -9.57
C ILE A 97 8.41 -3.34 -10.40
N ALA A 98 7.28 -2.95 -10.98
CA ALA A 98 7.11 -1.66 -11.62
C ALA A 98 6.03 -0.87 -10.89
N ALA A 99 6.22 0.44 -10.72
CA ALA A 99 5.18 1.36 -10.28
C ALA A 99 5.07 2.47 -11.33
N GLN A 100 3.89 2.69 -11.89
CA GLN A 100 3.66 3.60 -13.01
C GLN A 100 2.49 4.51 -12.69
N GLN A 101 2.61 5.80 -12.94
CA GLN A 101 1.48 6.72 -12.89
C GLN A 101 0.76 6.71 -14.25
N LEU A 102 -0.58 6.59 -14.24
CA LEU A 102 -1.44 6.65 -15.42
C LEU A 102 -2.21 7.98 -15.44
N ASP A 103 -2.39 8.56 -16.63
CA ASP A 103 -2.93 9.92 -16.84
C ASP A 103 -4.36 9.96 -17.42
N ASP A 104 -5.17 8.91 -17.22
CA ASP A 104 -6.49 8.77 -17.87
C ASP A 104 -7.68 9.23 -17.00
N ASN A 105 -7.72 10.50 -16.55
CA ASN A 105 -8.85 11.14 -15.80
C ASN A 105 -8.81 11.09 -14.27
N GLY A 106 -7.62 11.03 -13.68
CA GLY A 106 -7.39 11.02 -12.25
C GLY A 106 -6.10 10.25 -12.00
N GLU A 107 -5.19 10.75 -11.16
CA GLU A 107 -3.89 10.10 -11.01
C GLU A 107 -4.12 8.71 -10.38
N VAL A 108 -3.78 7.66 -11.14
CA VAL A 108 -3.79 6.28 -10.69
C VAL A 108 -2.34 5.80 -10.69
N VAL A 109 -1.89 5.19 -9.60
CA VAL A 109 -0.61 4.47 -9.60
C VAL A 109 -0.90 2.98 -9.78
N ARG A 110 -0.37 2.40 -10.85
CA ARG A 110 -0.38 0.96 -11.11
C ARG A 110 0.93 0.35 -10.65
N VAL A 111 0.84 -0.58 -9.70
CA VAL A 111 1.95 -1.42 -9.27
C VAL A 111 1.83 -2.78 -9.96
N ILE A 112 2.86 -3.16 -10.71
CA ILE A 112 2.93 -4.41 -11.46
C ILE A 112 4.03 -5.26 -10.84
N VAL A 113 3.64 -6.41 -10.30
CA VAL A 113 4.55 -7.41 -9.75
C VAL A 113 4.65 -8.57 -10.73
N THR A 114 5.78 -8.67 -11.43
CA THR A 114 6.04 -9.76 -12.37
C THR A 114 6.61 -10.95 -11.61
N LEU A 115 5.89 -12.07 -11.63
CA LEU A 115 6.27 -13.28 -10.91
C LEU A 115 7.39 -14.00 -11.67
N ALA A 116 8.41 -14.45 -10.94
CA ALA A 116 9.46 -15.31 -11.49
C ALA A 116 8.96 -16.76 -11.63
N ARG A 117 8.03 -17.17 -10.78
CA ARG A 117 7.48 -18.53 -10.71
C ARG A 117 5.97 -18.49 -10.42
N PRO A 118 5.21 -19.53 -10.82
CA PRO A 118 3.84 -19.69 -10.34
C PRO A 118 3.80 -19.72 -8.81
N GLY A 119 2.82 -19.04 -8.23
CA GLY A 119 2.73 -18.86 -6.79
C GLY A 119 1.41 -18.27 -6.34
N ARG A 120 1.29 -18.05 -5.03
CA ARG A 120 0.17 -17.34 -4.42
C ARG A 120 0.58 -15.91 -4.08
N TYR A 121 -0.41 -15.03 -4.03
CA TYR A 121 -0.22 -13.66 -3.57
C TYR A 121 -1.31 -13.28 -2.57
N ASP A 122 -0.95 -12.38 -1.67
CA ASP A 122 -1.87 -11.69 -0.75
C ASP A 122 -1.57 -10.20 -0.79
N VAL A 123 -2.61 -9.36 -0.76
CA VAL A 123 -2.46 -7.91 -0.80
C VAL A 123 -3.32 -7.31 0.29
N LYS A 124 -2.69 -6.51 1.16
CA LYS A 124 -3.35 -5.85 2.29
C LYS A 124 -2.77 -4.46 2.52
N THR A 125 -3.46 -3.67 3.33
CA THR A 125 -2.89 -2.46 3.90
C THR A 125 -2.30 -2.73 5.28
N ASP A 126 -1.24 -1.99 5.60
CA ASP A 126 -0.66 -1.88 6.94
C ASP A 126 -0.32 -0.41 7.18
N GLY A 127 -1.15 0.27 7.98
CA GLY A 127 -1.08 1.73 8.14
C GLY A 127 -1.25 2.46 6.81
N ASN A 128 -0.21 3.17 6.37
CA ASN A 128 -0.15 3.88 5.09
C ASN A 128 0.57 3.11 3.98
N ALA A 129 0.92 1.85 4.22
CA ALA A 129 1.56 1.00 3.23
C ALA A 129 0.56 0.00 2.62
N LEU A 130 0.69 -0.22 1.31
CA LEU A 130 0.20 -1.42 0.65
C LEU A 130 1.30 -2.48 0.75
N VAL A 131 0.96 -3.64 1.31
CA VAL A 131 1.86 -4.79 1.47
C VAL A 131 1.40 -5.89 0.52
N VAL A 132 2.26 -6.26 -0.43
CA VAL A 132 2.05 -7.38 -1.34
C VAL A 132 2.98 -8.50 -0.93
N MET A 133 2.43 -9.65 -0.58
CA MET A 133 3.20 -10.85 -0.27
C MET A 133 3.05 -11.83 -1.44
N VAL A 134 4.18 -12.34 -1.94
CA VAL A 134 4.21 -13.29 -3.04
C VAL A 134 5.05 -14.49 -2.63
N THR A 135 4.44 -15.68 -2.64
CA THR A 135 5.12 -16.93 -2.28
C THR A 135 5.10 -17.86 -3.49
N ALA A 136 6.29 -18.27 -3.95
CA ALA A 136 6.40 -19.26 -5.01
C ALA A 136 5.79 -20.60 -4.56
N ARG A 137 5.19 -21.34 -5.50
CA ARG A 137 4.67 -22.69 -5.21
C ARG A 137 5.80 -23.67 -4.86
N ASP A 138 6.93 -23.53 -5.55
CA ASP A 138 8.09 -24.38 -5.37
C ASP A 138 9.00 -23.81 -4.28
N ALA A 139 9.53 -24.67 -3.42
CA ALA A 139 10.43 -24.27 -2.35
C ALA A 139 11.70 -23.59 -2.90
N ALA A 140 12.13 -22.52 -2.24
CA ALA A 140 13.40 -21.88 -2.54
C ALA A 140 14.57 -22.85 -2.24
N PRO A 141 15.67 -22.79 -3.00
CA PRO A 141 16.87 -23.53 -2.68
C PRO A 141 17.33 -23.16 -1.27
N ARG A 142 17.78 -24.15 -0.49
CA ARG A 142 18.50 -23.86 0.75
C ARG A 142 19.85 -23.26 0.36
N THR A 143 19.99 -21.95 0.47
CA THR A 143 21.29 -21.30 0.33
C THR A 143 22.17 -21.85 1.45
N ALA A 144 23.22 -22.59 1.09
CA ALA A 144 24.22 -23.02 2.07
C ALA A 144 24.80 -21.75 2.73
N SER A 145 24.74 -21.66 4.05
CA SER A 145 25.37 -20.55 4.77
C SER A 145 26.88 -20.57 4.50
N PRO A 146 27.54 -19.42 4.31
CA PRO A 146 28.98 -19.34 4.05
C PRO A 146 29.85 -19.99 5.14
N GLU A 147 29.29 -20.29 6.31
CA GLU A 147 29.95 -20.97 7.44
C GLU A 147 30.12 -22.48 7.24
N ALA A 148 29.58 -23.05 6.16
CA ALA A 148 29.68 -24.48 5.83
C ALA A 148 30.78 -24.83 4.79
N LEU A 149 31.71 -23.91 4.53
CA LEU A 149 32.88 -24.08 3.65
C LEU A 149 34.17 -23.87 4.44
#